data_AF-A0A520TWD9-F1
#
_entry.id   AF-A0A520TWD9-F1
#
_cell.length_a   1.000
_cell.length_b   1.000
_cell.length_c   1.000
_cell.angle_alpha   90.00
_cell.angle_beta   90.00
_cell.angle_gamma   90.00
#
_symmetry.space_group_name_H-M   'P 1'
#
loop_
_entity.id
_entity.type
_entity.pdbx_description
1 polymer ?
#
loop_
_entity_poly.entity_id
_entity_poly.type
_entity_poly.pdbx_seq_one_letter_code
_entity_poly.pdbx_strand_id
1 'polypeptide(L)'
;MNKREYAIPEGRLQRASLKTDKYISKFRQVLLRHGLTMTSIAIFCCFLTFIPSALVASLNSLFAYPSSYFFYSFIVIIIIFLYLKFTKREFNYRQLLWIGYLLVISIVEEIAFRLSIPLLTINIFGVSYLSAIFLSNVLFAAIHYFTLRWKLSACILAFFGGMGFSRLFSITDDLALVIILHWAVTFLNTPSAPKANQFIEKN
;
A
#
# COMPACT_ATOMS: atom_id res chain seq x y z
N MET A 1 0.44 41.88 -13.58
CA MET A 1 1.57 40.93 -13.50
C MET A 1 1.03 39.52 -13.35
N ASN A 2 1.20 38.69 -14.38
CA ASN A 2 0.76 37.29 -14.35
C ASN A 2 1.77 36.48 -13.51
N LYS A 3 1.37 35.99 -12.33
CA LYS A 3 2.19 35.05 -11.56
C LYS A 3 2.36 33.79 -12.41
N ARG A 4 3.56 33.54 -12.95
CA ARG A 4 3.87 32.24 -13.56
C ARG A 4 3.79 31.20 -12.44
N GLU A 5 2.73 30.41 -12.42
CA GLU A 5 2.65 29.23 -11.56
C GLU A 5 3.72 28.24 -12.06
N TYR A 6 4.86 28.19 -11.40
CA TYR A 6 5.88 27.20 -11.69
C TYR A 6 5.35 25.81 -11.30
N ALA A 7 5.37 24.89 -12.25
CA ALA A 7 4.94 23.52 -12.04
C ALA A 7 5.79 22.84 -10.96
N ILE A 8 5.15 22.20 -10.00
CA ILE A 8 5.79 21.27 -9.08
C ILE A 8 6.24 20.04 -9.89
N PRO A 9 7.54 19.69 -9.92
CA PRO A 9 8.04 18.55 -10.66
C PRO A 9 7.46 17.24 -10.15
N GLU A 10 7.49 16.22 -11.01
CA GLU A 10 7.14 14.87 -10.61
C GLU A 10 8.14 14.28 -9.60
N GLY A 11 7.63 13.44 -8.72
CA GLY A 11 8.46 12.61 -7.84
C GLY A 11 8.71 11.23 -8.46
N ARG A 12 9.39 10.36 -7.70
CA ARG A 12 9.63 8.96 -8.11
C ARG A 12 8.32 8.26 -8.50
N LEU A 13 7.30 8.34 -7.65
CA LEU A 13 6.00 7.73 -7.90
C LEU A 13 4.93 8.75 -8.30
N GLN A 14 4.98 9.98 -7.80
CA GLN A 14 3.89 10.96 -7.92
C GLN A 14 4.04 11.84 -9.17
N ARG A 15 2.93 12.12 -9.87
CA ARG A 15 2.90 13.00 -11.04
C ARG A 15 3.17 14.47 -10.66
N ALA A 16 3.67 15.25 -11.63
CA ALA A 16 3.82 16.70 -11.51
C ALA A 16 2.47 17.40 -11.22
N SER A 17 2.53 18.63 -10.71
CA SER A 17 1.33 19.41 -10.37
C SER A 17 1.52 20.88 -10.65
N LEU A 18 0.56 21.51 -11.33
CA LEU A 18 0.55 22.97 -11.48
C LEU A 18 0.12 23.67 -10.20
N LYS A 19 -0.68 22.99 -9.36
CA LYS A 19 -1.21 23.55 -8.11
C LYS A 19 -0.66 22.83 -6.88
N THR A 20 -0.29 23.61 -5.87
CA THR A 20 0.25 23.14 -4.58
C THR A 20 -0.77 22.36 -3.76
N ASP A 21 -2.05 22.75 -3.80
CA ASP A 21 -3.15 22.07 -3.10
C ASP A 21 -3.41 20.64 -3.62
N LYS A 22 -3.18 20.43 -4.92
CA LYS A 22 -3.32 19.12 -5.57
C LYS A 22 -2.12 18.21 -5.34
N TYR A 23 -0.95 18.75 -5.01
CA TYR A 23 0.26 17.97 -4.76
C TYR A 23 0.24 17.37 -3.34
N ILE A 24 0.61 16.10 -3.23
CA ILE A 24 0.73 15.41 -1.94
C ILE A 24 2.15 15.63 -1.43
N SER A 25 2.29 16.46 -0.40
CA SER A 25 3.57 16.78 0.26
C SER A 25 3.53 16.48 1.76
N LYS A 26 2.34 16.26 2.32
CA LYS A 26 2.14 16.06 3.76
C LYS A 26 1.64 14.65 4.06
N PHE A 27 2.11 14.10 5.16
CA PHE A 27 1.67 12.79 5.66
C PHE A 27 0.13 12.73 5.86
N ARG A 28 -0.47 13.77 6.44
CA ARG A 28 -1.93 13.86 6.62
C ARG A 28 -2.72 13.75 5.31
N GLN A 29 -2.19 14.24 4.18
CA GLN A 29 -2.85 14.12 2.88
C GLN A 29 -2.88 12.67 2.40
N VAL A 30 -1.79 11.92 2.62
CA VAL A 30 -1.73 10.48 2.32
C VAL A 30 -2.76 9.73 3.16
N LEU A 31 -2.79 9.99 4.48
CA LEU A 31 -3.73 9.35 5.38
C LEU A 31 -5.19 9.62 5.00
N LEU A 32 -5.55 10.89 4.78
CA LEU A 32 -6.94 11.28 4.48
C LEU A 32 -7.42 10.81 3.10
N ARG A 33 -6.54 10.78 2.09
CA ARG A 33 -6.96 10.45 0.72
C ARG A 33 -6.88 8.96 0.45
N HIS A 34 -5.79 8.34 0.84
CA HIS A 34 -5.50 6.96 0.49
C HIS A 34 -5.76 6.03 1.67
N GLY A 35 -5.20 6.33 2.84
CA GLY A 35 -5.42 5.53 4.05
C GLY A 35 -6.90 5.38 4.37
N LEU A 36 -7.66 6.49 4.38
CA LEU A 36 -9.10 6.48 4.63
C LEU A 36 -9.86 5.68 3.54
N THR A 37 -9.55 5.90 2.27
CA THR A 37 -10.21 5.17 1.16
C THR A 37 -10.01 3.66 1.28
N MET A 38 -8.76 3.21 1.48
CA MET A 38 -8.45 1.78 1.62
C MET A 38 -9.09 1.18 2.87
N THR A 39 -9.05 1.91 3.99
CA THR A 39 -9.65 1.45 5.25
C THR A 39 -11.17 1.34 5.13
N SER A 40 -11.84 2.32 4.51
CA SER A 40 -13.28 2.27 4.27
C SER A 40 -13.68 1.09 3.39
N ILE A 41 -12.90 0.78 2.35
CA ILE A 41 -13.12 -0.40 1.50
C ILE A 41 -12.97 -1.68 2.32
N ALA A 42 -11.88 -1.82 3.09
CA ALA A 42 -11.64 -3.00 3.92
C ALA A 42 -12.78 -3.21 4.95
N ILE A 43 -13.15 -2.17 5.68
CA ILE A 43 -14.24 -2.20 6.66
C ILE A 43 -15.56 -2.57 6.00
N PHE A 44 -15.89 -1.94 4.87
CA PHE A 44 -17.11 -2.25 4.11
C PHE A 44 -17.16 -3.74 3.74
N CYS A 45 -16.05 -4.30 3.24
CA CYS A 45 -15.99 -5.71 2.92
C CYS A 45 -16.11 -6.63 4.15
N CYS A 46 -15.54 -6.25 5.30
CA CYS A 46 -15.64 -7.04 6.53
C CYS A 46 -17.07 -7.16 7.08
N PHE A 47 -18.02 -6.32 6.66
CA PHE A 47 -19.43 -6.50 7.00
C PHE A 47 -20.11 -7.66 6.25
N LEU A 48 -19.50 -8.19 5.20
CA LEU A 48 -20.02 -9.38 4.50
C LEU A 48 -19.70 -10.63 5.30
N THR A 49 -20.71 -11.44 5.59
CA THR A 49 -20.66 -12.55 6.56
C THR A 49 -19.57 -13.59 6.31
N PHE A 50 -19.19 -13.83 5.06
CA PHE A 50 -18.16 -14.80 4.68
C PHE A 50 -16.72 -14.26 4.76
N ILE A 51 -16.53 -12.94 4.85
CA ILE A 51 -15.21 -12.31 4.89
C ILE A 51 -14.50 -12.52 6.23
N PRO A 52 -15.15 -12.32 7.40
CA PRO A 52 -14.52 -12.60 8.69
C PRO A 52 -14.01 -14.04 8.83
N SER A 53 -14.80 -15.03 8.38
CA SER A 53 -14.38 -16.44 8.41
C SER A 53 -13.18 -16.70 7.50
N ALA A 54 -13.18 -16.13 6.29
CA ALA A 54 -12.06 -16.28 5.36
C ALA A 54 -10.80 -15.58 5.89
N LEU A 55 -10.95 -14.44 6.56
CA LEU A 55 -9.85 -13.70 7.17
C LEU A 55 -9.18 -14.52 8.28
N VAL A 56 -9.96 -15.06 9.21
CA VAL A 56 -9.42 -15.92 10.28
C VAL A 56 -8.71 -17.13 9.69
N ALA A 57 -9.33 -17.81 8.72
CA ALA A 57 -8.73 -18.95 8.05
C ALA A 57 -7.38 -18.61 7.39
N SER A 58 -7.32 -17.46 6.69
CA SER A 58 -6.10 -16.99 6.00
C SER A 58 -4.97 -16.54 6.94
N LEU A 59 -5.26 -16.40 8.25
CA LEU A 59 -4.30 -16.05 9.30
C LEU A 59 -3.94 -17.26 10.17
N ASN A 60 -4.45 -18.45 9.89
CA ASN A 60 -4.21 -19.64 10.72
C ASN A 60 -2.71 -19.93 10.93
N SER A 61 -1.90 -19.81 9.87
CA SER A 61 -0.47 -20.06 9.94
C SER A 61 0.26 -19.08 10.88
N LEU A 62 -0.18 -17.81 10.95
CA LEU A 62 0.32 -16.82 11.90
C LEU A 62 0.13 -17.26 13.36
N PHE A 63 -1.07 -17.77 13.68
CA PHE A 63 -1.39 -18.22 15.03
C PHE A 63 -0.78 -19.58 15.37
N ALA A 64 -0.61 -20.45 14.38
CA ALA A 64 0.04 -21.76 14.56
C ALA A 64 1.56 -21.64 14.75
N TYR A 65 2.21 -20.72 14.04
CA TYR A 65 3.67 -20.57 14.01
C TYR A 65 4.14 -19.13 14.27
N PRO A 66 3.73 -18.48 15.38
CA PRO A 66 3.98 -17.05 15.60
C PRO A 66 5.47 -16.67 15.62
N SER A 67 6.35 -17.59 16.03
CA SER A 67 7.81 -17.39 16.02
C SER A 67 8.36 -17.17 14.60
N SER A 68 7.82 -17.86 13.59
CA SER A 68 8.24 -17.71 12.19
C SER A 68 7.90 -16.30 11.67
N TYR A 69 6.71 -15.79 11.96
CA TYR A 69 6.29 -14.46 11.52
C TYR A 69 7.00 -13.33 12.27
N PHE A 70 7.31 -13.56 13.56
CA PHE A 70 8.19 -12.67 14.30
C PHE A 70 9.57 -12.60 13.62
N PHE A 71 10.15 -13.74 13.24
CA PHE A 71 11.42 -13.81 12.54
C PHE A 71 11.38 -13.13 11.17
N TYR A 72 10.34 -13.38 10.35
CA TYR A 72 10.17 -12.72 9.06
C TYR A 72 10.00 -11.20 9.20
N SER A 73 9.20 -10.75 10.16
CA SER A 73 9.03 -9.32 10.46
C SER A 73 10.34 -8.69 10.93
N PHE A 74 11.12 -9.41 11.74
CA PHE A 74 12.44 -8.97 12.20
C PHE A 74 13.42 -8.79 11.03
N ILE A 75 13.43 -9.73 10.06
CA ILE A 75 14.20 -9.60 8.83
C ILE A 75 13.81 -8.32 8.07
N VAL A 76 12.51 -8.05 7.92
CA VAL A 76 12.02 -6.82 7.24
C VAL A 76 12.51 -5.57 7.97
N ILE A 77 12.47 -5.54 9.30
CA ILE A 77 12.97 -4.41 10.11
C ILE A 77 14.48 -4.21 9.88
N ILE A 78 15.27 -5.29 9.86
CA ILE A 78 16.70 -5.21 9.53
C ILE A 78 16.91 -4.63 8.14
N ILE A 79 16.17 -5.10 7.13
CA ILE A 79 16.26 -4.59 5.76
C ILE A 79 15.93 -3.10 5.72
N ILE A 80 14.86 -2.66 6.41
CA ILE A 80 14.48 -1.25 6.51
C ILE A 80 15.62 -0.43 7.11
N PHE A 81 16.17 -0.87 8.24
CA PHE A 81 17.24 -0.14 8.93
C PHE A 81 18.51 -0.04 8.06
N LEU A 82 18.93 -1.16 7.47
CA LEU A 82 20.07 -1.20 6.55
C LEU A 82 19.83 -0.29 5.35
N TYR A 83 18.64 -0.34 4.74
CA TYR A 83 18.29 0.52 3.61
C TYR A 83 18.39 2.01 3.99
N LEU A 84 17.84 2.42 5.13
CA LEU A 84 17.92 3.81 5.60
C LEU A 84 19.38 4.24 5.82
N LYS A 85 20.18 3.38 6.47
CA LYS A 85 21.61 3.62 6.71
C LYS A 85 22.40 3.78 5.41
N PHE A 86 22.27 2.83 4.49
CA PHE A 86 23.01 2.83 3.23
C PHE A 86 22.57 3.94 2.28
N THR A 87 21.30 4.36 2.35
CA THR A 87 20.79 5.50 1.56
C THR A 87 20.90 6.85 2.27
N LYS A 88 21.60 6.90 3.42
CA LYS A 88 21.82 8.11 4.24
C LYS A 88 20.52 8.88 4.55
N ARG A 89 19.44 8.15 4.78
CA ARG A 89 18.13 8.73 5.14
C ARG A 89 18.07 8.93 6.65
N GLU A 90 17.46 10.04 7.06
CA GLU A 90 17.26 10.34 8.48
C GLU A 90 16.36 9.30 9.16
N PHE A 91 16.78 8.84 10.33
CA PHE A 91 15.98 8.02 11.22
C PHE A 91 15.45 8.88 12.38
N ASN A 92 14.32 9.54 12.15
CA ASN A 92 13.66 10.40 13.12
C ASN A 92 12.23 9.88 13.43
N TYR A 93 11.56 10.49 14.40
CA TYR A 93 10.21 10.07 14.82
C TYR A 93 9.19 10.07 13.66
N ARG A 94 9.31 11.02 12.72
CA ARG A 94 8.45 11.07 11.52
C ARG A 94 8.68 9.86 10.61
N GLN A 95 9.94 9.45 10.44
CA GLN A 95 10.29 8.26 9.67
C GLN A 95 9.75 6.99 10.34
N LEU A 96 9.80 6.91 11.68
CA LEU A 96 9.22 5.80 12.43
C LEU A 96 7.70 5.72 12.25
N LEU A 97 6.99 6.85 12.40
CA LEU A 97 5.54 6.92 12.13
C LEU A 97 5.20 6.53 10.69
N TRP A 98 6.05 6.92 9.74
CA TRP A 98 5.86 6.54 8.35
C TRP A 98 6.00 5.04 8.14
N ILE A 99 7.05 4.40 8.69
CA ILE A 99 7.23 2.95 8.63
C ILE A 99 6.04 2.21 9.27
N GLY A 100 5.56 2.68 10.43
CA GLY A 100 4.38 2.13 11.09
C GLY A 100 3.11 2.28 10.23
N TYR A 101 2.92 3.44 9.60
CA TYR A 101 1.83 3.63 8.65
C TYR A 101 1.92 2.68 7.45
N LEU A 102 3.12 2.45 6.91
CA LEU A 102 3.32 1.51 5.81
C LEU A 102 2.97 0.06 6.21
N LEU A 103 3.21 -0.33 7.46
CA LEU A 103 2.74 -1.63 7.95
C LEU A 103 1.21 -1.69 8.00
N VAL A 104 0.59 -0.67 8.60
CA VAL A 104 -0.88 -0.60 8.72
C VAL A 104 -1.56 -0.61 7.35
N ILE A 105 -1.07 0.18 6.40
CA ILE A 105 -1.67 0.21 5.06
C ILE A 105 -1.46 -1.11 4.32
N SER A 106 -0.32 -1.79 4.47
CA SER A 106 -0.12 -3.14 3.92
C SER A 106 -1.11 -4.15 4.49
N ILE A 107 -1.41 -4.12 5.79
CA ILE A 107 -2.47 -4.95 6.39
C ILE A 107 -3.82 -4.67 5.74
N VAL A 108 -4.22 -3.40 5.70
CA VAL A 108 -5.51 -2.96 5.16
C VAL A 108 -5.66 -3.33 3.67
N GLU A 109 -4.62 -3.10 2.88
CA GLU A 109 -4.64 -3.35 1.44
C GLU A 109 -4.68 -4.84 1.10
N GLU A 110 -3.95 -5.69 1.83
CA GLU A 110 -4.01 -7.12 1.57
C GLU A 110 -5.36 -7.73 2.00
N ILE A 111 -5.91 -7.30 3.14
CA ILE A 111 -7.27 -7.70 3.56
C ILE A 111 -8.30 -7.27 2.50
N ALA A 112 -8.23 -6.02 2.00
CA ALA A 112 -9.19 -5.52 1.03
C ALA A 112 -9.04 -6.20 -0.34
N PHE A 113 -7.84 -6.23 -0.90
CA PHE A 113 -7.65 -6.52 -2.33
C PHE A 113 -7.18 -7.94 -2.63
N ARG A 114 -6.58 -8.66 -1.68
CA ARG A 114 -6.13 -10.05 -1.91
C ARG A 114 -7.13 -11.05 -1.37
N LEU A 115 -7.76 -10.71 -0.25
CA LEU A 115 -8.82 -11.51 0.32
C LEU A 115 -10.21 -11.03 -0.11
N SER A 116 -10.58 -9.80 0.27
CA SER A 116 -12.01 -9.45 0.34
C SER A 116 -12.67 -9.19 -1.00
N ILE A 117 -12.11 -8.31 -1.84
CA ILE A 117 -12.67 -7.97 -3.15
C ILE A 117 -12.72 -9.19 -4.08
N PRO A 118 -11.67 -10.04 -4.18
CA PRO A 118 -11.77 -11.27 -4.95
C PRO A 118 -12.91 -12.19 -4.47
N LEU A 119 -13.03 -12.42 -3.16
CA LEU A 119 -14.11 -13.25 -2.62
C LEU A 119 -15.49 -12.63 -2.85
N LEU A 120 -15.63 -11.32 -2.64
CA LEU A 120 -16.87 -10.59 -2.90
C LEU A 120 -17.29 -10.75 -4.36
N THR A 121 -16.36 -10.55 -5.28
CA THR A 121 -16.66 -10.60 -6.71
C THR A 121 -17.07 -12.00 -7.17
N ILE A 122 -16.41 -13.04 -6.66
CA ILE A 122 -16.78 -14.44 -6.94
C ILE A 122 -18.17 -14.76 -6.37
N ASN A 123 -18.41 -14.45 -5.09
CA ASN A 123 -19.64 -14.86 -4.41
C ASN A 123 -20.87 -14.06 -4.85
N ILE A 124 -20.71 -12.79 -5.23
CA ILE A 124 -21.83 -11.92 -5.61
C ILE A 124 -22.06 -11.92 -7.12
N PHE A 125 -21.00 -11.87 -7.93
CA PHE A 125 -21.12 -11.72 -9.39
C PHE A 125 -20.84 -13.02 -10.16
N GLY A 126 -20.45 -14.11 -9.48
CA GLY A 126 -20.21 -15.40 -10.13
C GLY A 126 -19.05 -15.41 -11.12
N VAL A 127 -18.11 -14.46 -11.01
CA VAL A 127 -16.95 -14.39 -11.91
C VAL A 127 -15.91 -15.46 -11.55
N SER A 128 -15.11 -15.88 -12.54
CA SER A 128 -14.03 -16.82 -12.29
C SER A 128 -12.97 -16.23 -11.34
N TYR A 129 -12.26 -17.11 -10.63
CA TYR A 129 -11.21 -16.72 -9.67
C TYR A 129 -10.14 -15.81 -10.30
N LEU A 130 -9.70 -16.13 -11.52
CA LEU A 130 -8.70 -15.33 -12.22
C LEU A 130 -9.22 -13.94 -12.58
N SER A 131 -10.47 -13.83 -13.03
CA SER A 131 -11.11 -12.55 -13.35
C SER A 131 -11.31 -11.69 -12.10
N ALA A 132 -11.67 -12.31 -10.97
CA ALA A 132 -11.80 -11.66 -9.67
C ALA A 132 -10.47 -11.03 -9.20
N ILE A 133 -9.38 -11.80 -9.29
CA ILE A 133 -8.02 -11.30 -9.00
C ILE A 133 -7.65 -10.16 -9.93
N PHE A 134 -7.87 -10.33 -11.24
CA PHE A 134 -7.52 -9.31 -12.24
C PHE A 134 -8.26 -8.00 -11.95
N LEU A 135 -9.58 -8.06 -11.73
CA LEU A 135 -10.41 -6.90 -11.42
C LEU A 135 -9.96 -6.23 -10.12
N SER A 136 -9.70 -7.00 -9.07
CA SER A 136 -9.20 -6.47 -7.80
C SER A 136 -7.89 -5.70 -7.97
N ASN A 137 -6.96 -6.22 -8.76
CA ASN A 137 -5.68 -5.56 -9.03
C ASN A 137 -5.82 -4.31 -9.91
N VAL A 138 -6.76 -4.30 -10.85
CA VAL A 138 -7.12 -3.08 -11.62
C VAL A 138 -7.64 -2.00 -10.67
N LEU A 139 -8.56 -2.35 -9.77
CA LEU A 139 -9.10 -1.43 -8.77
C LEU A 139 -8.01 -0.91 -7.83
N PHE A 140 -7.14 -1.79 -7.34
CA PHE A 140 -5.99 -1.44 -6.50
C PHE A 140 -5.11 -0.38 -7.18
N ALA A 141 -4.69 -0.63 -8.42
CA ALA A 141 -3.87 0.30 -9.20
C ALA A 141 -4.59 1.62 -9.50
N ALA A 142 -5.89 1.57 -9.83
CA ALA A 142 -6.70 2.75 -10.09
C ALA A 142 -6.82 3.64 -8.84
N ILE A 143 -7.06 3.06 -7.67
CA ILE A 143 -7.14 3.82 -6.41
C ILE A 143 -5.81 4.52 -6.12
N HIS A 144 -4.67 3.87 -6.34
CA HIS A 144 -3.35 4.52 -6.23
C HIS A 144 -3.19 5.69 -7.21
N TYR A 145 -3.66 5.52 -8.44
CA TYR A 145 -3.62 6.57 -9.46
C TYR A 145 -4.39 7.83 -9.05
N PHE A 146 -5.53 7.67 -8.37
CA PHE A 146 -6.39 8.80 -7.96
C PHE A 146 -6.07 9.34 -6.57
N THR A 147 -5.89 8.48 -5.58
CA THR A 147 -5.69 8.86 -4.17
C THR A 147 -4.28 9.37 -3.92
N LEU A 148 -3.26 8.71 -4.49
CA LEU A 148 -1.84 9.06 -4.33
C LEU A 148 -1.26 9.80 -5.53
N ARG A 149 -2.03 9.97 -6.60
CA ARG A 149 -1.56 10.62 -7.85
C ARG A 149 -0.31 9.95 -8.43
N TRP A 150 -0.22 8.63 -8.33
CA TRP A 150 0.91 7.88 -8.87
C TRP A 150 0.98 7.93 -10.39
N LYS A 151 2.18 7.94 -10.97
CA LYS A 151 2.40 7.79 -12.40
C LYS A 151 1.74 6.50 -12.91
N LEU A 152 1.27 6.52 -14.15
CA LEU A 152 0.63 5.33 -14.74
C LEU A 152 1.59 4.13 -14.72
N SER A 153 2.88 4.35 -15.01
CA SER A 153 3.92 3.31 -14.92
C SER A 153 4.02 2.69 -13.53
N ALA A 154 3.96 3.51 -12.47
CA ALA A 154 3.94 3.00 -11.09
C ALA A 154 2.68 2.20 -10.78
N CYS A 155 1.52 2.59 -11.34
CA CYS A 155 0.27 1.85 -11.18
C CYS A 155 0.29 0.51 -11.94
N ILE A 156 0.91 0.46 -13.12
CA ILE A 156 1.13 -0.79 -13.88
C ILE A 156 2.04 -1.74 -13.08
N LEU A 157 3.12 -1.21 -12.49
CA LEU A 157 3.98 -2.03 -11.61
C LEU A 157 3.23 -2.52 -10.37
N ALA A 158 2.40 -1.67 -9.76
CA ALA A 158 1.55 -2.06 -8.63
C ALA A 158 0.53 -3.14 -9.00
N PHE A 159 -0.05 -3.05 -10.20
CA PHE A 159 -0.93 -4.08 -10.76
C PHE A 159 -0.20 -5.43 -10.87
N PHE A 160 0.96 -5.47 -11.52
CA PHE A 160 1.72 -6.73 -11.67
C PHE A 160 2.27 -7.26 -10.34
N GLY A 161 2.74 -6.37 -9.46
CA GLY A 161 3.14 -6.74 -8.10
C GLY A 161 1.98 -7.36 -7.32
N GLY A 162 0.78 -6.80 -7.48
CA GLY A 162 -0.42 -7.34 -6.86
C GLY A 162 -0.91 -8.66 -7.46
N MET A 163 -0.75 -8.87 -8.76
CA MET A 163 -0.93 -10.19 -9.38
C MET A 163 0.03 -11.22 -8.78
N GLY A 164 1.29 -10.83 -8.55
CA GLY A 164 2.30 -11.67 -7.88
C GLY A 164 1.91 -12.02 -6.43
N PHE A 165 1.45 -11.05 -5.64
CA PHE A 165 0.94 -11.29 -4.29
C PHE A 165 -0.33 -12.14 -4.28
N SER A 166 -1.23 -11.95 -5.24
CA SER A 166 -2.43 -12.79 -5.39
C SER A 166 -2.04 -14.24 -5.72
N ARG A 167 -0.99 -14.45 -6.52
CA ARG A 167 -0.45 -15.79 -6.78
C ARG A 167 0.19 -16.39 -5.53
N LEU A 168 1.00 -15.64 -4.79
CA LEU A 168 1.59 -16.08 -3.53
C LEU A 168 0.49 -16.50 -2.55
N PHE A 169 -0.55 -15.67 -2.39
CA PHE A 169 -1.69 -15.98 -1.55
C PHE A 169 -2.40 -17.28 -2.01
N SER A 170 -2.67 -17.43 -3.31
CA SER A 170 -3.35 -18.63 -3.85
C SER A 170 -2.60 -19.96 -3.68
N ILE A 171 -1.29 -19.91 -3.43
CA ILE A 171 -0.46 -21.10 -3.24
C ILE A 171 -0.33 -21.43 -1.75
N THR A 172 -0.31 -20.40 -0.90
CA THR A 172 0.06 -20.53 0.51
C THR A 172 -1.14 -20.44 1.45
N ASP A 173 -2.24 -19.85 0.99
CA ASP A 173 -3.41 -19.43 1.78
C ASP A 173 -3.03 -18.61 3.03
N ASP A 174 -1.86 -17.94 2.98
CA ASP A 174 -1.26 -17.24 4.11
C ASP A 174 -1.24 -15.73 3.87
N LEU A 175 -2.26 -15.05 4.38
CA LEU A 175 -2.38 -13.61 4.24
C LEU A 175 -1.31 -12.86 5.06
N ALA A 176 -0.90 -13.41 6.20
CA ALA A 176 0.10 -12.78 7.06
C ALA A 176 1.48 -12.72 6.37
N LEU A 177 1.88 -13.78 5.66
CA LEU A 177 3.09 -13.78 4.86
C LEU A 177 3.04 -12.73 3.75
N VAL A 178 1.91 -12.63 3.06
CA VAL A 178 1.70 -11.64 1.99
C VAL A 178 1.77 -10.21 2.55
N ILE A 179 1.19 -9.96 3.72
CA ILE A 179 1.27 -8.67 4.43
C ILE A 179 2.72 -8.28 4.73
N ILE A 180 3.52 -9.21 5.29
CA ILE A 180 4.92 -8.93 5.64
C ILE A 180 5.74 -8.62 4.39
N LEU A 181 5.57 -9.40 3.32
CA LEU A 181 6.24 -9.16 2.06
C LEU A 181 5.81 -7.82 1.43
N HIS A 182 4.51 -7.53 1.45
CA HIS A 182 3.98 -6.26 0.96
C HIS A 182 4.54 -5.08 1.75
N TRP A 183 4.63 -5.17 3.07
CA TRP A 183 5.22 -4.11 3.91
C TRP A 183 6.65 -3.79 3.48
N ALA A 184 7.47 -4.80 3.23
CA ALA A 184 8.83 -4.63 2.73
C ALA A 184 8.85 -3.92 1.36
N VAL A 185 8.04 -4.36 0.41
CA VAL A 185 7.97 -3.78 -0.94
C VAL A 185 7.45 -2.33 -0.91
N THR A 186 6.43 -2.07 -0.11
CA THR A 186 5.82 -0.74 0.06
C THR A 186 6.80 0.24 0.70
N PHE A 187 7.60 -0.21 1.66
CA PHE A 187 8.74 0.56 2.16
C PHE A 187 9.77 0.86 1.07
N LEU A 188 10.21 -0.13 0.30
CA LEU A 188 11.21 0.10 -0.76
C LEU A 188 10.71 1.04 -1.86
N ASN A 189 9.40 1.07 -2.11
CA ASN A 189 8.76 2.00 -3.04
C ASN A 189 8.64 3.41 -2.47
N THR A 190 8.37 3.52 -1.17
CA THR A 190 8.18 4.81 -0.48
C THR A 190 9.03 4.94 0.79
N PRO A 191 10.36 4.92 0.67
CA PRO A 191 11.25 4.75 1.83
C PRO A 191 11.35 5.98 2.74
N SER A 192 10.71 7.10 2.41
CA SER A 192 10.73 8.31 3.21
C SER A 192 9.37 8.93 3.36
N ALA A 193 9.11 9.44 4.57
CA ALA A 193 7.93 10.24 4.84
C ALA A 193 7.83 11.44 3.87
N PRO A 194 6.63 11.79 3.38
CA PRO A 194 6.43 12.98 2.55
C PRO A 194 7.00 14.21 3.28
N LYS A 195 7.88 15.01 2.65
CA LYS A 195 8.48 16.23 3.26
C LYS A 195 7.68 17.47 2.86
N ALA A 196 7.48 18.39 3.81
CA ALA A 196 6.66 19.59 3.58
C ALA A 196 7.37 20.72 2.81
N ASN A 197 8.70 20.70 2.69
CA ASN A 197 9.49 21.93 2.47
C ASN A 197 10.25 22.06 1.13
N GLN A 198 10.06 21.20 0.13
CA GLN A 198 10.84 21.33 -1.11
C GLN A 198 10.45 22.51 -2.02
N PHE A 199 9.40 23.28 -1.68
CA PHE A 199 8.93 24.40 -2.51
C PHE A 199 9.21 25.80 -1.93
N ILE A 200 9.82 25.89 -0.74
CA ILE A 200 10.06 27.19 -0.08
C ILE A 200 11.54 27.63 -0.21
N GLU A 201 12.48 26.73 -0.45
CA GLU A 201 13.93 27.06 -0.53
C GLU A 201 14.45 27.45 -1.94
N LYS A 202 13.55 27.77 -2.88
CA LYS A 202 13.94 28.25 -4.22
C LYS A 202 13.26 29.57 -4.63
N ASN A 203 12.91 30.41 -3.66
CA ASN A 203 12.52 31.81 -3.92
C ASN A 203 13.37 32.74 -3.07
#